data_AF-A0A4S4KC83-F1
#
_entry.id   AF-A0A4S4KC83-F1
#
_cell.length_a   1.000
_cell.length_b   1.000
_cell.length_c   1.000
_cell.angle_alpha   90.00
_cell.angle_beta   90.00
_cell.angle_gamma   90.00
#
_symmetry.space_group_name_H-M   'P 1'
#
loop_
_entity.id
_entity.type
_entity.pdbx_description
1 polymer ?
#
loop_
_entity_poly.entity_id
_entity_poly.type
_entity_poly.pdbx_seq_one_letter_code
_entity_poly.pdbx_strand_id
1 'polypeptide(L)'
;MNFLEQFGFNPFPHEKAGDHYGDVYLNQQPRHHESSLTHEAIAGAAGFAAMHAYEEHLRATGQPVTHGKMKEILAAIAAAEVDKLAETKGLDWLDRHKAKKLAEHQAHALAEQRYGAGENGWEYARNVSGPARQYDFNGSVPYGAAGHENHGWYRG
;
A
#
# COMPACT_ATOMS: atom_id res chain seq x y z
N MET A 1 -6.39 22.34 -15.14
CA MET A 1 -6.32 20.92 -15.52
C MET A 1 -5.56 20.17 -14.43
N ASN A 2 -6.16 19.17 -13.79
CA ASN A 2 -5.50 18.38 -12.75
C ASN A 2 -4.53 17.39 -13.40
N PHE A 3 -3.30 17.32 -12.88
CA PHE A 3 -2.22 16.41 -13.31
C PHE A 3 -2.65 14.92 -13.33
N LEU A 4 -3.73 14.58 -12.63
CA LEU A 4 -4.28 13.23 -12.49
C LEU A 4 -5.11 12.75 -13.70
N GLU A 5 -5.77 13.65 -14.45
CA GLU A 5 -6.51 13.25 -15.67
C GLU A 5 -5.57 12.96 -16.86
N GLN A 6 -4.29 13.35 -16.77
CA GLN A 6 -3.33 13.20 -17.86
C GLN A 6 -2.78 11.77 -17.98
N PHE A 7 -3.00 10.91 -16.97
CA PHE A 7 -2.47 9.54 -16.94
C PHE A 7 -3.53 8.42 -17.03
N GLY A 8 -4.82 8.74 -17.00
CA GLY A 8 -5.90 7.74 -17.12
C GLY A 8 -5.91 6.65 -16.04
N PHE A 9 -5.20 6.87 -14.92
CA PHE A 9 -5.07 5.87 -13.85
C PHE A 9 -6.32 5.83 -12.98
N ASN A 10 -7.00 4.68 -12.99
CA ASN A 10 -8.10 4.40 -12.08
C ASN A 10 -7.56 3.56 -10.92
N PRO A 11 -7.57 4.06 -9.68
CA PRO A 11 -7.03 3.33 -8.54
C PRO A 11 -7.73 2.00 -8.37
N PHE A 12 -6.95 0.96 -8.04
CA PHE A 12 -7.46 -0.39 -7.89
C PHE A 12 -8.35 -0.48 -6.64
N PRO A 13 -9.46 -1.22 -6.69
CA PRO A 13 -10.20 -1.57 -5.47
C PRO A 13 -9.33 -2.44 -4.56
N HIS A 14 -9.67 -2.47 -3.27
CA HIS A 14 -8.91 -3.16 -2.22
C HIS A 14 -8.50 -4.61 -2.59
N GLU A 15 -9.41 -5.40 -3.15
CA GLU A 15 -9.14 -6.80 -3.57
C GLU A 15 -8.03 -6.88 -4.62
N LYS A 16 -8.16 -6.13 -5.72
CA LYS A 16 -7.14 -6.09 -6.80
C LYS A 16 -5.81 -5.52 -6.32
N ALA A 17 -5.85 -4.51 -5.46
CA ALA A 17 -4.62 -3.96 -4.86
C ALA A 17 -3.91 -5.01 -3.98
N GLY A 18 -4.68 -5.85 -3.29
CA GLY A 18 -4.18 -7.01 -2.54
C GLY A 18 -3.58 -8.09 -3.44
N ASP A 19 -4.18 -8.37 -4.60
CA ASP A 19 -3.62 -9.30 -5.59
C ASP A 19 -2.27 -8.79 -6.12
N HIS A 20 -2.19 -7.51 -6.48
CA HIS A 20 -0.94 -6.87 -6.89
C HIS A 20 0.11 -6.90 -5.78
N TYR A 21 -0.28 -6.66 -4.53
CA TYR A 21 0.61 -6.81 -3.38
C TYR A 21 1.16 -8.23 -3.29
N GLY A 22 0.30 -9.25 -3.35
CA GLY A 22 0.70 -10.65 -3.31
C GLY A 22 1.68 -11.01 -4.42
N ASP A 23 1.41 -10.58 -5.66
CA ASP A 23 2.29 -10.91 -6.77
C ASP A 23 3.63 -10.17 -6.69
N VAL A 24 3.62 -8.85 -6.45
CA VAL A 24 4.83 -8.03 -6.41
C VAL A 24 5.74 -8.43 -5.24
N TYR A 25 5.17 -8.74 -4.06
CA TYR A 25 5.95 -9.06 -2.87
C TYR A 25 6.29 -10.54 -2.73
N LEU A 26 5.33 -11.45 -2.96
CA LEU A 26 5.49 -12.89 -2.63
C LEU A 26 6.02 -13.72 -3.81
N ASN A 27 5.76 -13.33 -5.07
CA ASN A 27 6.30 -14.05 -6.22
C ASN A 27 7.76 -13.62 -6.48
N GLN A 28 8.67 -14.60 -6.44
CA GLN A 28 10.08 -14.45 -6.86
C GLN A 28 10.29 -14.83 -8.34
N GLN A 29 9.35 -15.58 -8.92
CA GLN A 29 9.33 -15.95 -10.33
C GLN A 29 7.94 -15.59 -10.86
N PRO A 30 7.81 -14.66 -11.82
CA PRO A 30 6.50 -14.28 -12.35
C PRO A 30 5.88 -15.52 -13.02
N ARG A 31 4.82 -16.06 -12.41
CA ARG A 31 4.06 -17.17 -13.00
C ARG A 31 3.33 -16.63 -14.22
N HIS A 32 3.95 -16.68 -15.40
CA HIS A 32 3.38 -16.76 -16.76
C HIS A 32 2.01 -16.08 -17.04
N HIS A 33 1.71 -15.01 -16.31
CA HIS A 33 0.70 -14.00 -16.56
C HIS A 33 1.53 -12.73 -16.60
N GLU A 34 1.80 -12.30 -17.82
CA GLU A 34 2.49 -11.06 -18.11
C GLU A 34 1.86 -9.92 -17.30
N SER A 35 2.70 -9.00 -16.77
CA SER A 35 2.36 -7.66 -16.26
C SER A 35 2.35 -7.33 -14.75
N SER A 36 2.75 -8.22 -13.84
CA SER A 36 2.82 -7.87 -12.40
C SER A 36 3.84 -6.79 -12.03
N LEU A 37 4.84 -6.57 -12.88
CA LEU A 37 5.87 -5.55 -12.65
C LEU A 37 5.54 -4.21 -13.33
N THR A 38 4.33 -3.99 -13.85
CA THR A 38 3.95 -2.67 -14.42
C THR A 38 4.03 -1.55 -13.39
N HIS A 39 4.23 -0.30 -13.84
CA HIS A 39 4.19 0.89 -12.96
C HIS A 39 2.92 0.93 -12.11
N GLU A 40 1.79 0.55 -12.71
CA GLU A 40 0.48 0.52 -12.07
C GLU A 40 0.37 -0.62 -11.06
N ALA A 41 0.81 -1.84 -11.40
CA ALA A 41 0.81 -2.96 -10.46
C ALA A 41 1.72 -2.69 -9.25
N ILE A 42 2.92 -2.15 -9.47
CA ILE A 42 3.84 -1.75 -8.41
C ILE A 42 3.24 -0.64 -7.54
N ALA A 43 2.61 0.35 -8.17
CA ALA A 43 1.92 1.41 -7.44
C ALA A 43 0.71 0.88 -6.65
N GLY A 44 -0.03 -0.07 -7.22
CA GLY A 44 -1.10 -0.83 -6.60
C GLY A 44 -0.63 -1.51 -5.31
N ALA A 45 0.44 -2.31 -5.45
CA ALA A 45 1.08 -3.03 -4.35
C ALA A 45 1.63 -2.09 -3.27
N ALA A 46 2.33 -1.04 -3.65
CA ALA A 46 2.91 -0.06 -2.73
C ALA A 46 1.83 0.74 -1.98
N GLY A 47 0.76 1.17 -2.68
CA GLY A 47 -0.35 1.87 -2.06
C GLY A 47 -1.14 0.99 -1.08
N PHE A 48 -1.30 -0.29 -1.40
CA PHE A 48 -1.87 -1.28 -0.48
C PHE A 48 -1.01 -1.45 0.77
N ALA A 49 0.30 -1.67 0.59
CA ALA A 49 1.26 -1.78 1.69
C ALA A 49 1.22 -0.54 2.60
N ALA A 50 1.16 0.65 2.00
CA ALA A 50 1.11 1.92 2.72
C ALA A 50 -0.14 2.08 3.59
N MET A 51 -1.31 1.71 3.09
CA MET A 51 -2.55 1.75 3.86
C MET A 51 -2.49 0.81 5.08
N HIS A 52 -2.00 -0.42 4.89
CA HIS A 52 -1.87 -1.37 5.99
C HIS A 52 -0.84 -0.93 7.03
N ALA A 53 0.29 -0.39 6.59
CA ALA A 53 1.31 0.20 7.48
C ALA A 53 0.76 1.40 8.29
N TYR A 54 -0.09 2.21 7.68
CA TYR A 54 -0.76 3.31 8.36
C TYR A 54 -1.75 2.83 9.44
N GLU A 55 -2.56 1.82 9.15
CA GLU A 55 -3.46 1.23 10.16
C GLU A 55 -2.69 0.68 11.36
N GLU A 56 -1.55 0.05 11.09
CA GLU A 56 -0.65 -0.42 12.13
C GLU A 56 -0.08 0.72 12.97
N HIS A 57 0.36 1.79 12.32
CA HIS A 57 0.83 2.99 13.00
C HIS A 57 -0.25 3.57 13.92
N LEU A 58 -1.51 3.62 13.49
CA LEU A 58 -2.62 4.03 14.35
C LEU A 58 -2.81 3.11 15.56
N ARG A 59 -2.76 1.79 15.37
CA ARG A 59 -2.88 0.81 16.47
C ARG A 59 -1.71 0.93 17.46
N ALA A 60 -0.49 1.13 16.97
CA ALA A 60 0.72 1.20 17.78
C ALA A 60 0.82 2.52 18.55
N THR A 61 0.43 3.64 17.94
CA THR A 61 0.43 4.96 18.60
C THR A 61 -0.75 5.14 19.53
N GLY A 62 -1.89 4.49 19.24
CA GLY A 62 -3.12 4.64 20.01
C GLY A 62 -3.71 6.05 19.95
N GLN A 63 -3.35 6.86 18.93
CA GLN A 63 -3.81 8.23 18.78
C GLN A 63 -4.39 8.48 17.38
N PRO A 64 -5.54 9.19 17.27
CA PRO A 64 -6.04 9.64 15.97
C PRO A 64 -5.13 10.72 15.39
N VAL A 65 -5.02 10.74 14.06
CA VAL A 65 -4.40 11.85 13.31
C VAL A 65 -5.45 12.59 12.49
N THR A 66 -5.11 13.77 11.96
CA THR A 66 -6.00 14.48 11.05
C THR A 66 -6.02 13.80 9.67
N HIS A 67 -7.10 13.97 8.90
CA HIS A 67 -7.20 13.47 7.52
C HIS A 67 -6.04 13.96 6.63
N GLY A 68 -5.64 15.23 6.78
CA GLY A 68 -4.46 15.77 6.09
C GLY A 68 -3.19 14.99 6.45
N LYS A 69 -2.98 14.76 7.75
CA LYS A 69 -1.80 14.03 8.25
C LYS A 69 -1.80 12.57 7.81
N MET A 70 -2.97 11.91 7.78
CA MET A 70 -3.13 10.57 7.21
C MET A 70 -2.62 10.53 5.76
N LYS A 71 -3.07 11.46 4.91
CA LYS A 71 -2.66 11.50 3.50
C LYS A 71 -1.17 11.73 3.33
N GLU A 72 -0.56 12.58 4.16
CA GLU A 72 0.89 12.78 4.18
C GLU A 72 1.64 11.50 4.58
N ILE A 73 1.18 10.78 5.62
CA ILE A 73 1.79 9.53 6.08
C ILE A 73 1.66 8.44 5.00
N LEU A 74 0.46 8.26 4.44
CA LEU A 74 0.21 7.31 3.35
C LEU A 74 1.10 7.59 2.15
N ALA A 75 1.24 8.86 1.76
CA ALA A 75 2.08 9.25 0.64
C ALA A 75 3.57 8.96 0.90
N ALA A 76 4.05 9.26 2.12
CA ALA A 76 5.43 8.99 2.51
C ALA A 76 5.73 7.48 2.51
N ILE A 77 4.85 6.66 3.08
CA ILE A 77 5.02 5.20 3.10
C ILE A 77 4.94 4.63 1.69
N ALA A 78 3.95 5.04 0.88
CA ALA A 78 3.80 4.57 -0.49
C ALA A 78 5.03 4.90 -1.34
N ALA A 79 5.60 6.10 -1.16
CA ALA A 79 6.81 6.50 -1.88
C ALA A 79 8.03 5.65 -1.50
N ALA A 80 8.19 5.35 -0.20
CA ALA A 80 9.25 4.50 0.30
C ALA A 80 9.12 3.04 -0.18
N GLU A 81 7.90 2.50 -0.22
CA GLU A 81 7.65 1.14 -0.73
C GLU A 81 7.96 1.05 -2.24
N VAL A 82 7.67 2.08 -3.03
CA VAL A 82 8.07 2.11 -4.45
C VAL A 82 9.60 2.11 -4.60
N ASP A 83 10.33 2.90 -3.82
CA ASP A 83 11.80 2.90 -3.86
C ASP A 83 12.35 1.51 -3.51
N LYS A 84 11.86 0.93 -2.40
CA LYS A 84 12.25 -0.41 -1.96
C LYS A 84 11.97 -1.48 -3.01
N LEU A 85 10.80 -1.46 -3.64
CA LEU A 85 10.46 -2.39 -4.70
C LEU A 85 11.37 -2.21 -5.92
N ALA A 86 11.65 -0.97 -6.31
CA ALA A 86 12.55 -0.69 -7.42
C ALA A 86 13.97 -1.23 -7.16
N GLU A 87 14.48 -1.04 -5.95
CA GLU A 87 15.81 -1.49 -5.53
C GLU A 87 15.90 -3.00 -5.38
N THR A 88 14.93 -3.62 -4.68
CA THR A 88 14.97 -5.05 -4.35
C THR A 88 14.58 -5.96 -5.50
N LYS A 89 13.71 -5.49 -6.41
CA LYS A 89 13.26 -6.26 -7.59
C LYS A 89 14.03 -5.90 -8.85
N GLY A 90 15.02 -5.00 -8.78
CA GLY A 90 15.88 -4.63 -9.91
C GLY A 90 15.13 -3.97 -11.06
N LEU A 91 14.18 -3.07 -10.74
CA LEU A 91 13.27 -2.47 -11.72
C LEU A 91 13.85 -1.17 -12.29
N ASP A 92 15.00 -1.27 -12.97
CA ASP A 92 15.69 -0.09 -13.53
C ASP A 92 14.84 0.67 -14.58
N TRP A 93 13.97 -0.06 -15.28
CA TRP A 93 13.03 0.49 -16.26
C TRP A 93 11.84 1.24 -15.63
N LEU A 94 11.65 1.12 -14.31
CA LEU A 94 10.55 1.76 -13.59
C LEU A 94 10.82 3.26 -13.44
N ASP A 95 9.86 4.07 -13.90
CA ASP A 95 9.85 5.49 -13.60
C ASP A 95 9.37 5.67 -12.16
N ARG A 96 10.35 5.82 -11.24
CA ARG A 96 10.07 5.93 -9.81
C ARG A 96 9.19 7.12 -9.48
N HIS A 97 9.34 8.24 -10.18
CA HIS A 97 8.54 9.43 -9.89
C HIS A 97 7.06 9.19 -10.22
N LYS A 98 6.80 8.61 -11.40
CA LYS A 98 5.46 8.20 -11.82
C LYS A 98 4.89 7.13 -10.87
N ALA A 99 5.64 6.08 -10.59
CA ALA A 99 5.19 5.00 -9.72
C ALA A 99 4.85 5.49 -8.30
N LYS A 100 5.65 6.41 -7.74
CA LYS A 100 5.35 7.07 -6.45
C LYS A 100 4.04 7.84 -6.51
N LYS A 101 3.84 8.68 -7.54
CA LYS A 101 2.59 9.45 -7.69
C LYS A 101 1.36 8.56 -7.81
N LEU A 102 1.48 7.46 -8.55
CA LEU A 102 0.42 6.46 -8.66
C LEU A 102 0.18 5.74 -7.32
N ALA A 103 1.25 5.40 -6.58
CA ALA A 103 1.14 4.73 -5.28
C ALA A 103 0.54 5.63 -4.20
N GLU A 104 0.90 6.91 -4.17
CA GLU A 104 0.30 7.94 -3.32
C GLU A 104 -1.21 8.02 -3.59
N HIS A 105 -1.60 8.13 -4.87
CA HIS A 105 -3.00 8.19 -5.27
C HIS A 105 -3.76 6.91 -4.91
N GLN A 106 -3.14 5.75 -5.14
CA GLN A 106 -3.69 4.46 -4.77
C GLN A 106 -3.94 4.37 -3.26
N ALA A 107 -2.96 4.77 -2.44
CA ALA A 107 -3.08 4.73 -0.98
C ALA A 107 -4.19 5.65 -0.48
N HIS A 108 -4.31 6.86 -1.04
CA HIS A 108 -5.38 7.80 -0.70
C HIS A 108 -6.76 7.25 -1.08
N ALA A 109 -6.90 6.72 -2.30
CA ALA A 109 -8.15 6.15 -2.77
C ALA A 109 -8.60 4.94 -1.91
N LEU A 110 -7.67 4.05 -1.55
CA LEU A 110 -7.96 2.93 -0.66
C LEU A 110 -8.39 3.40 0.74
N ALA A 111 -7.71 4.41 1.28
CA ALA A 111 -8.06 4.98 2.58
C ALA A 111 -9.45 5.66 2.55
N GLU A 112 -9.75 6.46 1.53
CA GLU A 112 -11.07 7.09 1.38
C GLU A 112 -12.18 6.05 1.16
N GLN A 113 -11.91 4.99 0.38
CA GLN A 113 -12.86 3.88 0.20
C GLN A 113 -13.11 3.11 1.49
N ARG A 114 -12.08 2.89 2.31
CA ARG A 114 -12.17 2.09 3.55
C ARG A 114 -12.69 2.88 4.74
N TYR A 115 -12.25 4.13 4.90
CA TYR A 115 -12.56 4.94 6.07
C TYR A 115 -13.70 5.93 5.81
N GLY A 116 -13.93 6.32 4.56
CA GLY A 116 -14.84 7.38 4.18
C GLY A 116 -14.12 8.68 3.81
N ALA A 117 -14.76 9.51 2.98
CA ALA A 117 -14.19 10.78 2.55
C ALA A 117 -14.08 11.76 3.73
N GLY A 118 -12.86 12.23 4.03
CA GLY A 118 -12.60 13.13 5.15
C GLY A 118 -12.25 12.43 6.46
N GLU A 119 -12.32 11.11 6.51
CA GLU A 119 -12.00 10.31 7.68
C GLU A 119 -10.51 9.99 7.79
N ASN A 120 -10.06 9.62 8.99
CA ASN A 120 -8.63 9.36 9.27
C ASN A 120 -8.34 7.89 9.57
N GLY A 121 -9.32 6.98 9.49
CA GLY A 121 -9.13 5.57 9.77
C GLY A 121 -8.93 5.20 11.25
N TRP A 122 -8.98 6.15 12.18
CA TRP A 122 -8.89 5.87 13.62
C TRP A 122 -10.01 4.95 14.09
N GLU A 123 -11.26 5.25 13.70
CA GLU A 123 -12.42 4.43 14.05
C GLU A 123 -12.30 3.00 13.52
N TYR A 124 -11.75 2.84 12.32
CA TYR A 124 -11.46 1.52 11.77
C TYR A 124 -10.37 0.81 12.58
N ALA A 125 -9.23 1.47 12.82
CA ALA A 125 -8.08 0.89 13.51
C ALA A 125 -8.39 0.45 14.95
N ARG A 126 -9.27 1.16 15.68
CA ARG A 126 -9.71 0.78 17.04
C ARG A 126 -10.69 -0.39 17.07
N ASN A 127 -11.54 -0.53 16.04
CA ASN A 127 -12.60 -1.54 16.03
C ASN A 127 -12.12 -2.85 15.40
N VAL A 128 -11.14 -2.79 14.50
CA VAL A 128 -10.51 -3.97 13.90
C VAL A 128 -9.37 -4.45 14.79
N SER A 129 -9.64 -5.44 15.63
CA SER A 129 -8.64 -6.16 16.44
C SER A 129 -7.72 -6.99 15.52
N GLY A 130 -6.64 -6.38 15.05
CA GLY A 130 -5.49 -7.06 14.44
C GLY A 130 -4.26 -6.90 15.32
N PRO A 131 -3.27 -7.82 15.27
CA PRO A 131 -2.05 -7.67 16.06
C PRO A 131 -1.37 -6.33 15.70
N ALA A 132 -1.11 -5.49 16.70
CA ALA A 132 -0.23 -4.33 16.57
C ALA A 132 1.20 -4.85 16.37
N ARG A 133 1.55 -5.31 15.17
CA ARG A 133 2.95 -5.51 14.81
C ARG A 133 3.56 -4.12 14.63
N GLN A 134 4.86 -3.96 14.83
CA GLN A 134 5.51 -2.68 14.55
C GLN A 134 5.87 -2.65 13.07
N TYR A 135 5.50 -1.57 12.38
CA TYR A 135 5.95 -1.35 11.01
C TYR A 135 7.41 -0.90 11.08
N ASP A 136 8.33 -1.82 10.76
CA ASP A 136 9.76 -1.54 10.67
C ASP A 136 10.09 -0.95 9.29
N PHE A 137 10.33 0.36 9.25
CA PHE A 137 10.72 1.11 8.06
C PHE A 137 12.11 0.69 7.52
N ASN A 138 12.90 -0.09 8.28
CA ASN A 138 14.32 -0.33 8.03
C ASN A 138 14.65 -1.57 7.18
N GLY A 139 13.80 -1.91 6.20
CA GLY A 139 14.12 -2.93 5.20
C GLY A 139 13.60 -4.34 5.49
N SER A 140 12.84 -4.53 6.57
CA SER A 140 12.06 -5.76 6.76
C SER A 140 10.91 -5.80 5.74
N VAL A 141 10.60 -6.98 5.20
CA VAL A 141 9.43 -7.25 4.36
C VAL A 141 8.20 -6.47 4.85
N PRO A 142 7.48 -5.73 3.98
CA PRO A 142 6.23 -5.15 4.44
C PRO A 142 5.30 -6.30 4.78
N TYR A 143 4.57 -6.12 5.87
CA TYR A 143 3.41 -6.91 6.24
C TYR A 143 3.48 -8.43 5.97
N GLY A 144 3.90 -9.18 6.99
CA GLY A 144 3.56 -10.61 7.12
C GLY A 144 4.56 -11.64 6.61
N ALA A 145 5.76 -11.27 6.13
CA ALA A 145 6.73 -12.27 5.66
C ALA A 145 7.75 -12.76 6.72
N ALA A 146 7.67 -12.29 7.97
CA ALA A 146 8.46 -12.83 9.08
C ALA A 146 7.66 -13.90 9.85
N GLY A 147 7.70 -15.14 9.34
CA GLY A 147 7.42 -16.36 10.09
C GLY A 147 5.95 -16.71 10.32
N HIS A 148 5.44 -17.59 9.45
CA HIS A 148 4.35 -18.55 9.70
C HIS A 148 2.92 -18.00 9.87
N GLU A 149 1.95 -18.82 9.43
CA GLU A 149 0.49 -18.62 9.44
C GLU A 149 -0.05 -17.73 8.30
N ASN A 150 -0.24 -18.37 7.14
CA ASN A 150 -1.34 -18.06 6.23
C ASN A 150 -2.66 -17.99 7.04
N HIS A 151 -3.64 -17.28 6.47
CA HIS A 151 -5.05 -17.17 6.87
C HIS A 151 -5.39 -15.94 7.74
N GLY A 152 -6.05 -14.96 7.10
CA GLY A 152 -6.77 -13.91 7.83
C GLY A 152 -7.48 -12.85 6.99
N TRP A 153 -7.08 -12.61 5.74
CA TRP A 153 -7.54 -11.39 5.02
C TRP A 153 -8.50 -11.62 3.84
N TYR A 154 -8.79 -12.87 3.47
CA TYR A 154 -9.84 -13.21 2.50
C TYR A 154 -10.91 -14.05 3.18
N ARG A 155 -12.00 -13.41 3.63
CA ARG A 155 -13.25 -14.10 3.93
C ARG A 155 -14.44 -13.24 3.51
N GLY A 156 -15.18 -13.75 2.54
CA GLY A 156 -16.62 -13.53 2.33
C GLY A 156 -17.00 -12.26 1.60
#